data_AF-A0A1G9T8S2-F1
#
_entry.id   AF-A0A1G9T8S2-F1
#
_cell.length_a   1.000
_cell.length_b   1.000
_cell.length_c   1.000
_cell.angle_alpha   90.00
_cell.angle_beta   90.00
_cell.angle_gamma   90.00
#
_symmetry.space_group_name_H-M   'P 1'
#
loop_
_entity.id
_entity.type
_entity.pdbx_description
1 polymer ?
#
loop_
_entity_poly.entity_id
_entity_poly.type
_entity_poly.pdbx_seq_one_letter_code
_entity_poly.pdbx_strand_id
1 'polypeptide(L)'
;MSSLTITATSIILTSIWHFNRGDKLRKTKDIKKYIWPYHRNIKDIDGYINFYSKMYFSEGVFLITLGIFIILNECYFDLSISILTILFFILILIGSTIIEKKIKKFL
;
A
#
# COMPACT_ATOMS: atom_id res chain seq x y z
N MET A 1 -20.14 -17.82 1.36
CA MET A 1 -19.33 -16.70 0.82
C MET A 1 -18.38 -17.28 -0.21
N SER A 2 -18.24 -16.63 -1.37
CA SER A 2 -17.24 -17.05 -2.35
C SER A 2 -15.81 -16.74 -1.85
N SER A 3 -14.83 -17.47 -2.36
CA SER A 3 -13.40 -17.21 -2.08
C SER A 3 -12.98 -15.78 -2.45
N LEU A 4 -13.60 -15.21 -3.49
CA LEU A 4 -13.35 -13.82 -3.91
C LEU A 4 -13.86 -12.80 -2.90
N THR A 5 -15.04 -12.99 -2.33
CA THR A 5 -15.59 -12.06 -1.33
C THR A 5 -14.69 -12.01 -0.07
N ILE A 6 -14.15 -13.15 0.36
CA ILE A 6 -13.19 -13.22 1.48
C ILE A 6 -11.89 -12.48 1.13
N THR A 7 -11.41 -12.65 -0.10
CA THR A 7 -10.21 -11.98 -0.60
C THR A 7 -10.39 -10.47 -0.64
N ALA A 8 -11.50 -9.97 -1.19
CA ALA A 8 -11.81 -8.56 -1.26
C ALA A 8 -11.96 -7.94 0.15
N THR A 9 -12.62 -8.64 1.07
CA THR A 9 -12.77 -8.18 2.46
C THR A 9 -11.41 -8.09 3.16
N SER A 10 -10.52 -9.07 2.93
CA SER A 10 -9.16 -9.06 3.46
C SER A 10 -8.36 -7.88 2.93
N ILE A 11 -8.46 -7.60 1.62
CA ILE A 11 -7.81 -6.44 0.97
C ILE A 11 -8.30 -5.12 1.59
N ILE A 12 -9.61 -4.97 1.82
CA ILE A 12 -10.17 -3.78 2.48
C ILE A 12 -9.64 -3.65 3.91
N LEU A 13 -9.58 -4.73 4.69
CA LEU A 13 -9.01 -4.69 6.03
C LEU A 13 -7.53 -4.29 6.02
N THR A 14 -6.74 -4.84 5.09
CA THR A 14 -5.34 -4.45 4.88
C THR A 14 -5.25 -2.96 4.53
N SER A 15 -6.13 -2.44 3.68
CA SER A 15 -6.14 -1.01 3.34
C SER A 15 -6.36 -0.10 4.55
N ILE A 16 -7.29 -0.47 5.44
CA ILE A 16 -7.58 0.28 6.67
C ILE A 16 -6.37 0.23 7.60
N TRP A 17 -5.70 -0.92 7.67
CA TRP A 17 -4.46 -1.06 8.41
C TRP A 17 -3.36 -0.15 7.89
N HIS A 18 -3.19 -0.01 6.56
CA HIS A 18 -2.24 0.95 5.97
C HIS A 18 -2.57 2.39 6.37
N PHE A 19 -3.83 2.82 6.28
CA PHE A 19 -4.22 4.17 6.73
C PHE A 19 -3.91 4.42 8.21
N ASN A 20 -4.29 3.47 9.07
CA ASN A 20 -4.02 3.56 10.50
C ASN A 20 -2.52 3.61 10.79
N ARG A 21 -1.72 2.83 10.05
CA ARG A 21 -0.26 2.81 10.17
C ARG A 21 0.35 4.16 9.77
N GLY A 22 -0.10 4.74 8.65
CA GLY A 22 0.35 6.06 8.19
C GLY A 22 -0.02 7.19 9.15
N ASP A 23 -1.21 7.14 9.76
CA ASP A 23 -1.64 8.13 10.75
C ASP A 23 -0.89 7.99 12.08
N LYS A 24 -0.72 6.76 12.58
CA LYS A 24 0.10 6.48 13.77
C LYS A 24 1.55 6.90 13.58
N LEU A 25 2.15 6.65 12.41
CA LEU A 25 3.49 7.11 12.09
C LEU A 25 3.60 8.64 12.21
N ARG A 26 2.64 9.38 11.63
CA ARG A 26 2.63 10.85 11.68
C ARG A 26 2.45 11.39 13.10
N LYS A 27 1.59 10.76 13.90
CA LYS A 27 1.29 11.17 15.28
C LYS A 27 2.42 10.86 16.26
N THR A 28 2.98 9.65 16.17
CA THR A 28 3.97 9.15 17.15
C THR A 28 5.41 9.42 16.74
N LYS A 29 5.66 9.66 15.44
CA LYS A 29 6.99 9.72 14.83
C LYS A 29 7.86 8.47 15.10
N ASP A 30 7.25 7.35 15.48
CA ASP A 30 7.96 6.09 15.77
C ASP A 30 8.28 5.32 14.48
N ILE A 31 9.38 5.70 13.86
CA ILE A 31 9.89 5.13 12.60
C ILE A 31 10.18 3.63 12.77
N LYS A 32 10.76 3.21 13.90
CA LYS A 32 11.18 1.82 14.12
C LYS A 32 9.98 0.87 14.17
N LYS A 33 8.86 1.32 14.75
CA LYS A 33 7.63 0.53 14.83
C LYS A 33 6.81 0.57 13.55
N TYR A 34 6.70 1.74 12.92
CA TYR A 34 5.73 1.95 11.85
C TYR A 34 6.33 1.96 10.44
N ILE A 35 7.65 2.00 10.24
CA ILE A 35 8.28 1.92 8.92
C ILE A 35 9.02 0.58 8.76
N TRP A 36 8.69 -0.14 7.70
CA TRP A 36 9.39 -1.36 7.29
C TRP A 36 9.70 -1.30 5.78
N PRO A 37 10.96 -1.47 5.36
CA PRO A 37 12.16 -1.70 6.17
C PRO A 37 12.67 -0.42 6.85
N TYR A 38 13.17 -0.56 8.09
CA TYR A 38 13.79 0.54 8.84
C TYR A 38 15.23 0.77 8.36
N HIS A 39 15.56 2.03 8.04
CA HIS A 39 16.91 2.45 7.72
C HIS A 39 17.56 3.15 8.92
N ARG A 40 18.81 2.80 9.25
CA ARG A 40 19.52 3.35 10.43
C ARG A 40 20.03 4.78 10.24
N ASN A 41 20.38 5.16 9.02
CA ASN A 41 21.03 6.43 8.70
C ASN A 41 20.07 7.37 7.95
N ILE A 42 19.09 7.93 8.64
CA ILE A 42 18.12 8.86 8.04
C ILE A 42 18.59 10.29 8.33
N LYS A 43 18.92 11.05 7.28
CA LYS A 43 19.37 12.45 7.38
C LYS A 43 18.20 13.42 7.60
N ASP A 44 17.10 13.20 6.88
CA ASP A 44 15.88 14.02 6.96
C ASP A 44 14.72 13.18 7.52
N ILE A 45 14.58 13.20 8.84
CA ILE A 45 13.58 12.39 9.56
C ILE A 45 12.15 12.85 9.24
N ASP A 46 11.88 14.15 9.25
CA ASP A 46 10.52 14.65 9.03
C ASP A 46 10.09 14.45 7.56
N GLY A 47 11.00 14.63 6.59
CA GLY A 47 10.76 14.29 5.19
C GLY A 47 10.53 12.80 4.97
N TYR A 48 11.31 11.94 5.65
CA TYR A 48 11.15 10.49 5.61
C TYR A 48 9.81 10.02 6.19
N ILE A 49 9.40 10.57 7.35
CA ILE A 49 8.09 10.30 7.96
C ILE A 49 6.94 10.74 7.05
N ASN A 50 7.04 11.94 6.47
CA ASN A 50 6.02 12.47 5.56
C ASN A 50 5.92 11.62 4.29
N PHE A 51 7.04 11.18 3.74
CA PHE A 51 7.09 10.28 2.58
C PHE A 51 6.38 8.96 2.87
N TYR A 52 6.73 8.27 3.95
CA TYR A 52 6.11 7.00 4.31
C TYR A 52 4.65 7.13 4.71
N SER A 53 4.26 8.21 5.39
CA SER A 53 2.85 8.48 5.72
C SER A 53 2.00 8.64 4.44
N LYS A 54 2.50 9.39 3.45
CA LYS A 54 1.85 9.51 2.13
C LYS A 54 1.85 8.19 1.36
N MET A 55 2.92 7.42 1.43
CA MET A 55 3.01 6.11 0.80
C MET A 55 1.96 5.15 1.37
N TYR A 56 1.86 5.04 2.69
CA TYR A 56 0.82 4.21 3.34
C TYR A 56 -0.59 4.65 2.98
N PHE A 57 -0.84 5.96 2.88
CA PHE A 57 -2.12 6.46 2.39
C PHE A 57 -2.39 6.04 0.93
N SER A 58 -1.40 6.22 0.04
CA SER A 58 -1.52 5.82 -1.36
C SER A 58 -1.76 4.33 -1.53
N GLU A 59 -1.05 3.49 -0.76
CA GLU A 59 -1.24 2.03 -0.74
C GLU A 59 -2.64 1.66 -0.25
N GLY A 60 -3.14 2.32 0.80
CA GLY A 60 -4.50 2.12 1.28
C GLY A 60 -5.55 2.44 0.22
N VAL A 61 -5.45 3.59 -0.46
CA VAL A 61 -6.37 3.96 -1.54
C VAL A 61 -6.33 2.94 -2.68
N PHE A 62 -5.13 2.50 -3.05
CA PHE A 62 -4.92 1.52 -4.10
C PHE A 62 -5.55 0.16 -3.74
N LEU A 63 -5.36 -0.32 -2.52
CA LEU A 63 -5.97 -1.56 -2.02
C LEU A 63 -7.49 -1.47 -1.96
N ILE A 64 -8.08 -0.36 -1.48
CA ILE A 64 -9.55 -0.19 -1.52
C ILE A 64 -10.06 -0.27 -2.95
N THR A 65 -9.41 0.44 -3.87
CA THR A 65 -9.80 0.46 -5.28
C THR A 65 -9.77 -0.94 -5.87
N LEU A 66 -8.72 -1.72 -5.56
CA LEU A 66 -8.62 -3.12 -5.96
C LEU A 66 -9.73 -3.98 -5.35
N GLY A 67 -9.99 -3.84 -4.04
CA GLY A 67 -11.04 -4.59 -3.36
C GLY A 67 -12.42 -4.36 -3.96
N ILE A 68 -12.76 -3.09 -4.24
CA ILE A 68 -14.00 -2.71 -4.93
C ILE A 68 -14.04 -3.30 -6.34
N PHE A 69 -12.94 -3.22 -7.08
CA PHE A 69 -12.87 -3.74 -8.44
C PHE A 69 -13.07 -5.26 -8.49
N ILE A 70 -12.50 -6.02 -7.54
CA ILE A 70 -12.69 -7.47 -7.44
C ILE A 70 -14.18 -7.81 -7.21
N ILE A 71 -14.83 -7.08 -6.31
CA ILE A 71 -16.27 -7.26 -6.04
C ILE A 71 -17.09 -6.94 -7.30
N LEU A 72 -16.81 -5.80 -7.95
CA LEU A 72 -17.51 -5.42 -9.18
C LEU A 72 -17.29 -6.43 -10.31
N ASN A 73 -16.08 -6.96 -10.43
CA ASN A 73 -15.78 -7.97 -11.43
C ASN A 73 -16.58 -9.25 -11.21
N GLU A 74 -16.64 -9.73 -9.97
CA GLU A 74 -17.44 -10.89 -9.58
C GLU A 74 -18.95 -10.67 -9.82
N CYS A 75 -19.45 -9.46 -9.56
CA CYS A 75 -20.87 -9.17 -9.70
C CYS A 75 -21.33 -8.84 -11.13
N TYR A 76 -20.46 -8.27 -11.98
CA TYR A 76 -20.91 -7.64 -13.24
C TYR A 76 -20.08 -7.96 -14.49
N PHE A 77 -18.78 -8.26 -14.39
CA PHE A 77 -17.90 -8.27 -15.58
C PHE A 77 -17.29 -9.64 -15.91
N ASP A 78 -17.18 -10.55 -14.93
CA ASP A 78 -16.62 -11.90 -15.07
C ASP A 78 -15.28 -11.95 -15.85
N LEU A 79 -14.43 -10.93 -15.67
CA LEU A 79 -13.11 -10.89 -16.31
C LEU A 79 -12.15 -11.86 -15.62
N SER A 80 -11.21 -12.40 -16.39
CA SER A 80 -10.15 -13.27 -15.86
C SER A 80 -9.27 -12.52 -14.85
N ILE A 81 -9.33 -12.96 -13.59
CA ILE A 81 -8.54 -12.44 -12.47
C ILE A 81 -7.03 -12.50 -12.76
N SER A 82 -6.59 -13.46 -13.58
CA SER A 82 -5.19 -13.64 -13.97
C SER A 82 -4.62 -12.43 -14.73
N ILE A 83 -5.43 -11.77 -15.56
CA ILE A 83 -4.98 -10.58 -16.30
C ILE A 83 -4.81 -9.40 -15.33
N LEU A 84 -5.72 -9.27 -14.37
CA LEU A 84 -5.70 -8.22 -13.37
C LEU A 84 -4.48 -8.33 -12.45
N THR A 85 -4.17 -9.55 -11.99
CA THR A 85 -3.01 -9.79 -11.12
C THR A 85 -1.69 -9.51 -11.83
N ILE A 86 -1.56 -9.82 -13.12
CA ILE A 86 -0.37 -9.49 -13.92
C ILE A 86 -0.18 -7.98 -14.02
N LEU A 87 -1.24 -7.24 -14.37
CA LEU A 87 -1.17 -5.77 -14.48
C LEU A 87 -0.77 -5.14 -13.15
N PHE A 88 -1.35 -5.65 -12.06
CA PHE A 88 -1.06 -5.21 -10.70
C PHE A 88 0.40 -5.45 -10.29
N PHE A 89 0.95 -6.62 -10.63
CA PHE A 89 2.33 -6.97 -10.34
C PHE A 89 3.32 -6.02 -11.03
N ILE A 90 3.07 -5.69 -12.30
CA ILE A 90 3.90 -4.75 -13.06
C ILE A 90 3.88 -3.36 -12.41
N LEU A 91 2.70 -2.88 -12.00
CA LEU A 91 2.53 -1.60 -11.30
C LEU A 91 3.34 -1.55 -9.99
N ILE A 92 3.32 -2.63 -9.20
CA ILE A 92 4.10 -2.72 -7.96
C ILE A 92 5.60 -2.67 -8.24
N LEU A 93 6.09 -3.39 -9.25
CA LEU A 93 7.51 -3.38 -9.60
C LEU A 93 7.98 -1.98 -10.00
N ILE A 94 7.23 -1.31 -10.87
CA ILE A 94 7.54 0.06 -11.29
C ILE A 94 7.51 1.00 -10.08
N GLY A 95 6.45 0.92 -9.26
CA GLY A 95 6.33 1.70 -8.03
C GLY A 95 7.51 1.51 -7.08
N SER A 96 7.94 0.26 -6.88
CA SER A 96 9.05 -0.10 -6.01
C SER A 96 10.36 0.57 -6.43
N THR A 97 10.70 0.55 -7.72
CA THR A 97 11.92 1.21 -8.22
C THR A 97 11.92 2.74 -8.02
N ILE A 98 10.74 3.37 -8.15
CA ILE A 98 10.57 4.80 -7.92
C ILE A 98 10.69 5.13 -6.44
N ILE A 99 10.09 4.31 -5.59
CA ILE A 99 10.14 4.44 -4.12
C ILE A 99 11.59 4.31 -3.64
N GLU A 100 12.35 3.33 -4.13
CA GLU A 100 13.75 3.14 -3.75
C GLU A 100 14.60 4.38 -4.08
N LYS A 101 14.42 4.95 -5.28
CA LYS A 101 15.09 6.21 -5.68
C LYS A 101 14.72 7.38 -4.78
N LYS A 102 13.47 7.46 -4.31
CA LYS A 102 13.03 8.52 -3.39
C LYS A 102 13.58 8.31 -1.97
N ILE A 103 13.58 7.08 -1.47
CA ILE A 103 14.14 6.73 -0.15
C ILE A 103 15.61 7.13 -0.06
N LYS A 104 16.41 6.86 -1.09
CA LYS A 104 17.83 7.24 -1.16
C LYS A 104 18.10 8.74 -0.97
N LYS A 105 17.12 9.61 -1.22
CA LYS A 105 17.28 11.06 -0.99
C LYS A 105 17.25 11.44 0.50
N PHE A 106 16.67 10.59 1.34
CA PHE A 106 16.55 10.83 2.78
C PHE A 106 17.65 10.12 3.59
N LEU A 107 18.44 9.26 2.95
CA LEU A 107 19.58 8.54 3.52
C LEU A 107 20.90 9.30 3.25
#